data_AF-A0A0N1EPF1-F1
#
_entry.id   AF-A0A0N1EPF1-F1
#
_cell.length_a   1.000
_cell.length_b   1.000
_cell.length_c   1.000
_cell.angle_alpha   90.00
_cell.angle_beta   90.00
_cell.angle_gamma   90.00
#
_symmetry.space_group_name_H-M   'P 1'
#
loop_
_entity.id
_entity.type
_entity.pdbx_description
1 polymer ?
#
loop_
_entity_poly.entity_id
_entity_poly.type
_entity_poly.pdbx_seq_one_letter_code
_entity_poly.pdbx_strand_id
1 'polypeptide(L)'
;MAFKSNEAFYDYQSMFGDTKLRHGQPCFGLVIKDCSDLVPTTPPERAFLISLASQDGGISKIAKHNQLKGPIRPGDLIAWVPLTQYGPEETEWDGALIALCAPEFNDNGVKVITYF
;
A
#
# COMPACT_ATOMS: atom_id res chain seq x y z
N MET A 1 -1.12 7.65 12.49
CA MET A 1 -1.63 7.84 11.12
C MET A 1 -0.70 8.81 10.41
N ALA A 2 -0.14 8.41 9.28
CA ALA A 2 0.87 9.20 8.57
C ALA A 2 0.30 10.43 7.84
N PHE A 3 -0.98 10.38 7.46
CA PHE A 3 -1.70 11.47 6.78
C PHE A 3 -2.94 11.87 7.60
N LYS A 4 -3.37 13.14 7.50
CA LYS A 4 -4.54 13.65 8.22
C LYS A 4 -5.87 13.13 7.66
N SER A 5 -5.88 12.71 6.39
CA SER A 5 -7.01 12.09 5.71
C SER A 5 -6.52 11.23 4.53
N ASN A 6 -7.43 10.46 3.92
CA ASN A 6 -7.12 9.69 2.71
C ASN A 6 -6.89 10.62 1.51
N GLU A 7 -7.62 11.73 1.40
CA GLU A 7 -7.43 12.74 0.36
C GLU A 7 -6.01 13.32 0.41
N ALA A 8 -5.51 13.64 1.60
CA ALA A 8 -4.14 14.14 1.76
C ALA A 8 -3.07 13.13 1.31
N PHE A 9 -3.34 11.82 1.44
CA PHE A 9 -2.48 10.77 0.90
C PHE A 9 -2.54 10.72 -0.63
N TYR A 10 -3.73 10.77 -1.23
CA TYR A 10 -3.89 10.75 -2.68
C TYR A 10 -3.29 11.98 -3.35
N ASP A 11 -3.51 13.18 -2.78
CA ASP A 11 -2.92 14.42 -3.27
C ASP A 11 -1.39 14.32 -3.26
N TYR A 12 -0.81 13.82 -2.16
CA TYR A 12 0.62 13.61 -2.06
C TYR A 12 1.15 12.63 -3.11
N GLN A 13 0.52 11.46 -3.26
CA GLN A 13 0.96 10.46 -4.24
C GLN A 13 0.77 10.94 -5.68
N SER A 14 -0.25 11.75 -5.95
CA SER A 14 -0.46 12.33 -7.28
C SER A 14 0.59 13.39 -7.63
N MET A 15 1.12 14.10 -6.62
CA MET A 15 2.17 15.11 -6.81
C MET A 15 3.58 14.51 -6.85
N PHE A 16 3.84 13.46 -6.07
CA PHE A 16 5.21 13.00 -5.79
C PHE A 16 5.44 11.49 -6.01
N GLY A 17 4.38 10.70 -6.18
CA GLY A 17 4.44 9.25 -6.35
C GLY A 17 4.32 8.81 -7.82
N ASP A 18 4.74 7.57 -8.10
CA ASP A 18 4.35 6.89 -9.34
C ASP A 18 3.02 6.18 -9.10
N THR A 19 1.97 6.68 -9.75
CA THR A 19 0.60 6.15 -9.62
C THR A 19 0.32 5.05 -10.65
N LYS A 20 1.27 4.72 -11.52
CA LYS A 20 1.11 3.64 -12.50
C LYS A 20 1.52 2.31 -11.89
N LEU A 21 0.61 1.35 -11.86
CA LEU A 21 0.92 -0.02 -11.43
C LEU A 21 1.82 -0.71 -12.46
N ARG A 22 2.96 -1.23 -12.00
CA ARG A 22 3.89 -2.03 -12.82
C ARG A 22 4.40 -3.21 -12.03
N HIS A 23 4.53 -4.34 -12.71
CA HIS A 23 5.08 -5.56 -12.13
C HIS A 23 6.45 -5.30 -11.49
N GLY A 24 6.61 -5.69 -10.22
CA GLY A 24 7.84 -5.58 -9.46
C GLY A 24 8.19 -4.17 -8.97
N GLN A 25 7.43 -3.15 -9.34
CA GLN A 25 7.68 -1.77 -8.91
C GLN A 25 6.81 -1.44 -7.68
N PRO A 26 7.39 -1.06 -6.54
CA PRO A 26 6.61 -0.72 -5.36
C PRO A 26 5.77 0.53 -5.61
N CYS A 27 4.53 0.48 -5.14
CA CYS A 27 3.68 1.64 -4.97
C CYS A 27 3.27 1.77 -3.51
N PHE A 28 2.96 2.99 -3.10
CA PHE A 28 2.59 3.27 -1.73
C PHE A 28 1.09 3.10 -1.55
N GLY A 29 0.70 2.52 -0.42
CA GLY A 29 -0.68 2.33 -0.04
C GLY A 29 -0.94 2.77 1.39
N LEU A 30 -2.17 3.19 1.66
CA LEU A 30 -2.65 3.44 3.00
C LEU A 30 -3.44 2.23 3.50
N VAL A 31 -3.12 1.74 4.69
CA VAL A 31 -3.90 0.67 5.33
C VAL A 31 -5.25 1.22 5.78
N ILE A 32 -6.34 0.65 5.27
CA ILE A 32 -7.70 1.04 5.62
C ILE A 32 -8.22 0.21 6.78
N LYS A 33 -8.05 -1.11 6.72
CA LYS A 33 -8.44 -2.03 7.80
C LYS A 33 -7.74 -3.38 7.72
N ASP A 34 -7.66 -4.05 8.86
CA ASP A 34 -7.30 -5.46 8.94
C ASP A 34 -8.50 -6.30 8.46
N CYS A 35 -8.22 -7.24 7.55
CA CYS A 35 -9.17 -8.15 6.93
C CYS A 35 -8.76 -9.62 7.14
N SER A 36 -7.81 -9.89 8.03
CA SER A 36 -7.26 -11.24 8.23
C SER A 36 -8.34 -12.27 8.60
N ASP A 37 -9.38 -11.85 9.33
CA ASP A 37 -10.51 -12.70 9.70
C ASP A 37 -11.47 -13.01 8.52
N LEU A 38 -11.40 -12.22 7.44
CA LEU A 38 -12.30 -12.30 6.28
C LEU A 38 -11.67 -13.02 5.09
N VAL A 39 -10.34 -13.15 5.09
CA VAL A 39 -9.59 -13.76 4.00
C VAL A 39 -8.98 -15.06 4.54
N PRO A 40 -9.58 -16.22 4.25
CA PRO A 40 -9.00 -17.48 4.66
C PRO A 40 -7.64 -17.66 3.95
N THR A 41 -6.56 -17.63 4.72
CA THR A 41 -5.19 -17.82 4.23
C THR A 41 -4.60 -19.07 4.86
N THR A 42 -3.94 -19.90 4.04
CA THR A 42 -3.20 -21.09 4.49
C THR A 42 -1.79 -21.03 3.86
N PRO A 43 -0.72 -20.78 4.63
CA PRO A 43 -0.65 -20.51 6.08
C PRO A 43 -1.34 -19.20 6.49
N PRO A 44 -1.56 -18.91 7.79
CA PRO A 44 -2.19 -17.67 8.24
C PRO A 44 -1.33 -16.46 7.86
N GLU A 45 -1.68 -15.83 6.74
CA GLU A 45 -1.15 -14.56 6.26
C GLU A 45 -2.06 -13.44 6.79
N ARG A 46 -1.44 -12.36 7.26
CA ARG A 46 -2.20 -11.15 7.58
C ARG A 46 -2.68 -10.54 6.28
N ALA A 47 -3.93 -10.12 6.25
CA ALA A 47 -4.54 -9.50 5.08
C ALA A 47 -5.06 -8.12 5.45
N PHE A 48 -4.72 -7.11 4.65
CA PHE A 48 -5.16 -5.74 4.86
C PHE A 48 -5.85 -5.21 3.63
N LEU A 49 -6.98 -4.52 3.83
CA LEU A 49 -7.49 -3.65 2.79
C LEU A 49 -6.61 -2.41 2.75
N ILE A 50 -5.96 -2.19 1.62
CA ILE A 50 -5.15 -1.00 1.35
C ILE A 50 -5.80 -0.17 0.27
N SER A 51 -5.59 1.14 0.33
CA SER A 51 -5.89 2.07 -0.74
C SER A 51 -4.58 2.47 -1.41
N LEU A 52 -4.49 2.27 -2.72
CA LEU A 52 -3.39 2.69 -3.57
C LEU A 52 -3.81 3.95 -4.33
N ALA A 53 -2.90 4.91 -4.47
CA ALA A 53 -3.07 5.97 -5.44
C ALA A 53 -2.81 5.43 -6.85
N SER A 54 -3.81 5.50 -7.72
CA SER A 54 -3.71 5.15 -9.14
C SER A 54 -4.19 6.32 -9.98
N GLN A 55 -3.76 6.38 -11.25
CA GLN A 55 -4.17 7.42 -12.20
C GLN A 55 -5.69 7.55 -12.32
N ASP A 56 -6.44 6.47 -12.07
CA ASP A 56 -7.90 6.42 -12.27
C ASP A 56 -8.71 6.80 -11.01
N GLY A 57 -8.09 7.43 -10.01
CA GLY A 57 -8.78 7.92 -8.80
C GLY A 57 -8.64 7.04 -7.57
N GLY A 58 -7.62 6.17 -7.56
CA GLY A 58 -7.27 5.32 -6.43
C GLY A 58 -7.99 3.97 -6.43
N ILE A 59 -7.25 2.92 -6.06
CA ILE A 59 -7.72 1.53 -6.13
C ILE A 59 -7.59 0.88 -4.77
N SER A 60 -8.62 0.16 -4.35
CA SER A 60 -8.56 -0.64 -3.12
C SER A 60 -8.11 -2.07 -3.43
N LYS A 61 -7.16 -2.58 -2.65
CA LYS A 61 -6.60 -3.93 -2.81
C LYS A 61 -6.52 -4.65 -1.48
N ILE A 62 -6.62 -5.97 -1.52
CA ILE A 62 -6.25 -6.81 -0.38
C ILE A 62 -4.75 -7.11 -0.53
N ALA A 63 -3.96 -6.53 0.36
CA ALA A 63 -2.54 -6.83 0.46
C ALA A 63 -2.35 -7.94 1.49
N LYS A 64 -1.75 -9.05 1.06
CA LYS A 64 -1.41 -10.17 1.92
C LYS A 64 0.06 -10.09 2.32
N HIS A 65 0.35 -10.52 3.55
CA HIS A 65 1.72 -10.63 4.00
C HIS A 65 1.94 -11.67 5.10
N ASN A 66 3.14 -12.24 5.08
CA ASN A 66 3.46 -13.46 5.80
C ASN A 66 4.53 -13.21 6.87
N GLN A 67 5.26 -12.08 6.81
CA GLN A 67 6.55 -11.93 7.51
C GLN A 67 6.82 -10.56 8.15
N LEU A 68 5.87 -9.62 8.17
CA LEU A 68 6.17 -8.25 8.62
C LEU A 68 6.23 -8.24 10.14
N LYS A 69 7.37 -7.80 10.66
CA LYS A 69 7.55 -7.63 12.10
C LYS A 69 6.86 -6.34 12.51
N GLY A 70 5.96 -6.47 13.49
CA GLY A 70 5.31 -5.33 14.13
C GLY A 70 3.82 -5.17 13.82
N PRO A 71 3.11 -4.39 14.63
CA PRO A 71 1.69 -4.17 14.45
C PRO A 71 1.44 -3.19 13.30
N ILE A 72 0.92 -3.69 12.17
CA ILE A 72 0.31 -2.87 11.13
C ILE A 72 -1.10 -2.47 11.59
N ARG A 73 -1.45 -1.19 11.44
CA ARG A 73 -2.71 -0.60 11.88
C ARG A 73 -3.37 0.23 10.75
N PRO A 74 -4.70 0.43 10.82
CA PRO A 74 -5.37 1.43 9.99
C PRO A 74 -4.66 2.79 10.06
N GLY A 75 -4.41 3.38 8.90
CA GLY A 75 -3.73 4.66 8.75
C GLY A 75 -2.21 4.60 8.64
N ASP A 76 -1.61 3.41 8.66
CA ASP A 76 -0.21 3.22 8.34
C ASP A 76 0.02 3.31 6.83
N LEU A 77 1.15 3.89 6.44
CA LEU A 77 1.62 3.89 5.07
C LEU A 77 2.43 2.61 4.85
N ILE A 78 2.22 1.94 3.72
CA ILE A 78 2.94 0.71 3.35
C ILE A 78 3.47 0.83 1.93
N ALA A 79 4.50 0.04 1.62
CA ALA A 79 4.90 -0.25 0.26
C ALA A 79 4.28 -1.59 -0.15
N TRP A 80 3.56 -1.59 -1.26
CA TRP A 80 2.98 -2.77 -1.87
C TRP A 80 3.57 -2.95 -3.27
N VAL A 81 3.94 -4.17 -3.63
CA VAL A 81 4.54 -4.48 -4.92
C VAL A 81 3.55 -5.31 -5.73
N PRO A 82 3.09 -4.83 -6.90
CA PRO A 82 2.32 -5.62 -7.84
C PRO A 82 3.18 -6.78 -8.37
N LEU A 83 2.69 -8.02 -8.26
CA LEU A 83 3.41 -9.23 -8.69
C LEU A 83 2.71 -9.94 -9.84
N THR A 84 1.38 -9.96 -9.88
CA THR A 84 0.67 -10.66 -10.96
C THR A 84 -0.51 -9.83 -11.41
N GLN A 85 -0.67 -9.68 -12.72
CA GLN A 85 -1.85 -9.07 -13.33
C GLN A 85 -2.68 -10.20 -13.96
N TYR A 86 -3.90 -10.39 -13.47
CA TYR A 86 -4.80 -11.46 -13.92
C TYR A 86 -5.72 -11.05 -15.08
N GLY A 87 -5.73 -9.77 -15.44
CA GLY A 87 -6.47 -9.26 -16.59
C GLY A 87 -6.14 -7.79 -16.89
N PRO A 88 -6.76 -7.18 -17.91
CA PRO A 88 -6.35 -5.88 -18.42
C PRO A 88 -6.61 -4.72 -17.43
N GLU A 89 -7.46 -4.89 -16.42
CA GLU A 89 -7.83 -3.82 -15.50
C GLU A 89 -6.82 -3.63 -14.36
N GLU A 90 -6.67 -2.39 -13.88
CA GLU A 90 -5.81 -2.10 -12.72
C GLU A 90 -6.35 -2.75 -11.41
N THR A 91 -7.64 -3.08 -11.38
CA THR A 91 -8.32 -3.83 -10.32
C THR A 91 -7.93 -5.31 -10.30
N GLU A 92 -7.24 -5.82 -11.32
CA GLU A 92 -6.88 -7.25 -11.46
C GLU A 92 -5.41 -7.56 -11.12
N TRP A 93 -4.74 -6.64 -10.44
CA TRP A 93 -3.42 -6.89 -9.83
C TRP A 93 -3.50 -7.53 -8.44
N ASP A 94 -2.61 -8.49 -8.22
CA ASP A 94 -2.25 -9.08 -6.93
C ASP A 94 -0.77 -8.79 -6.64
N GLY A 95 -0.41 -8.80 -5.36
CA GLY A 95 0.88 -8.31 -4.93
C GLY A 95 1.12 -8.43 -3.44
N ALA A 96 2.37 -8.21 -3.06
CA ALA A 96 2.84 -8.38 -1.70
C ALA A 96 3.02 -7.04 -1.00
N LEU A 97 2.59 -6.95 0.26
CA LEU A 97 2.99 -5.86 1.15
C LEU A 97 4.44 -6.11 1.56
N ILE A 98 5.37 -5.18 1.36
CA ILE A 98 6.80 -5.46 1.59
C ILE A 98 7.41 -4.68 2.77
N ALA A 99 6.83 -3.55 3.14
CA ALA A 99 7.38 -2.70 4.20
C ALA A 99 6.34 -1.74 4.78
N LEU A 100 6.51 -1.40 6.06
CA LEU A 100 5.91 -0.20 6.65
C LEU A 100 6.70 1.02 6.19
N CYS A 101 6.01 2.11 5.93
CA CYS A 101 6.60 3.35 5.44
C CYS A 101 6.29 4.50 6.39
N ALA A 102 7.24 5.41 6.56
CA ALA A 102 6.98 6.71 7.17
C ALA A 102 7.44 7.83 6.23
N PRO A 103 6.60 8.86 5.99
CA PRO A 103 7.07 10.07 5.32
C PRO A 103 7.97 10.84 6.28
N GLU A 104 9.21 11.07 5.88
CA GLU A 104 10.10 12.04 6.51
C GLU A 104 10.11 13.33 5.69
N PHE A 105 9.88 14.44 6.36
CA PHE A 105 9.98 15.77 5.78
C PHE A 105 11.37 16.33 6.12
N ASN A 106 12.16 16.68 5.11
CA ASN A 106 13.40 17.43 5.28
C ASN A 106 13.37 18.71 4.42
N ASP A 107 14.34 19.60 4.61
CA ASP A 107 14.41 20.87 3.88
C ASP A 107 14.52 20.72 2.35
N ASN A 108 14.83 19.51 1.86
CA ASN A 108 14.95 19.17 0.44
C ASN A 108 13.70 18.45 -0.12
N GLY A 109 12.62 18.34 0.65
CA GLY A 109 11.37 17.70 0.26
C GLY A 109 10.99 16.50 1.13
N VAL A 110 10.11 15.65 0.62
CA VAL A 110 9.60 14.48 1.35
C VAL A 110 10.31 13.23 0.89
N LYS A 111 10.86 12.47 1.84
CA LYS A 111 11.48 11.15 1.61
C LYS A 111 10.65 10.09 2.31
N VAL A 112 10.27 9.04 1.60
CA VAL A 112 9.60 7.89 2.23
C VAL A 112 10.66 6.89 2.67
N ILE A 113 10.70 6.57 3.97
CA ILE A 113 11.56 5.52 4.52
C ILE A 113 10.75 4.23 4.67
N THR A 114 11.31 3.13 4.19
CA THR A 114 10.78 1.78 4.35
C THR A 114 11.44 1.08 5.55
N TYR A 115 10.63 0.46 6.41
CA TYR A 115 11.06 -0.39 7.52
C TYR A 115 10.68 -1.85 7.21
N PHE A 116 11.63 -2.76 7.40
CA PHE A 116 11.49 -4.21 7.16
C PHE A 116 11.32 -4.97 8.48
#